data_AF-A0A7W0M6S5-F1
#
_entry.id   AF-A0A7W0M6S5-F1
#
_cell.length_a   1.000
_cell.length_b   1.000
_cell.length_c   1.000
_cell.angle_alpha   90.00
_cell.angle_beta   90.00
_cell.angle_gamma   90.00
#
_symmetry.space_group_name_H-M   'P 1'
#
loop_
_entity.id
_entity.type
_entity.pdbx_description
1 polymer ?
#
loop_
_entity_poly.entity_id
_entity_poly.type
_entity_poly.pdbx_seq_one_letter_code
_entity_poly.pdbx_strand_id
1 'polypeptide(L)'
;MAVSRSKFNGAESSDAAVRDVVAIKSKAVLTTPDSAEKVMDFYRKKLNVDAEGRNLDEQEGERITINRAVLIQDVSGDRSSKLYVIAINEKRSSTTLVVSRPDGDDVTRIAWSNYRQLSP
;
A
#
# COMPACT_ATOMS: atom_id res chain seq x y z
N MET A 1 12.10 -25.41 -34.00
CA MET A 1 12.49 -23.99 -33.88
C MET A 1 11.75 -23.36 -32.69
N ALA A 2 12.50 -22.63 -31.87
CA ALA A 2 12.19 -21.72 -30.76
C ALA A 2 10.93 -21.93 -29.87
N VAL A 3 11.23 -22.09 -28.58
CA VAL A 3 10.34 -22.07 -27.43
C VAL A 3 9.92 -20.62 -27.11
N SER A 4 8.66 -20.40 -26.77
CA SER A 4 8.29 -19.38 -25.77
C SER A 4 7.18 -19.93 -24.88
N ARG A 5 7.58 -20.57 -23.77
CA ARG A 5 6.70 -20.80 -22.63
C ARG A 5 6.91 -19.65 -21.66
N SER A 6 6.13 -18.57 -21.83
CA SER A 6 5.95 -17.58 -20.77
C SER A 6 4.82 -18.05 -19.87
N LYS A 7 5.15 -18.51 -18.65
CA LYS A 7 4.16 -18.70 -17.58
C LYS A 7 3.93 -17.33 -16.94
N PHE A 8 2.83 -16.68 -17.30
CA PHE A 8 2.27 -15.56 -16.55
C PHE A 8 1.66 -16.11 -15.25
N ASN A 9 2.36 -15.97 -14.12
CA ASN A 9 1.79 -16.29 -12.81
C ASN A 9 1.15 -15.03 -12.20
N GLY A 10 -0.18 -14.98 -12.18
CA GLY A 10 -0.94 -14.17 -11.21
C GLY A 10 -1.34 -12.75 -11.58
N ALA A 11 -1.30 -12.36 -12.86
CA ALA A 11 -1.91 -11.12 -13.31
C ALA A 11 -3.30 -11.38 -13.90
N GLU A 12 -4.35 -11.27 -13.08
CA GLU A 12 -5.71 -11.05 -13.59
C GLU A 12 -5.95 -9.54 -13.69
N SER A 13 -6.20 -9.08 -14.91
CA SER A 13 -6.85 -7.80 -15.16
C SER A 13 -8.32 -8.08 -15.34
N SER A 14 -9.13 -7.83 -14.31
CA SER A 14 -10.59 -7.80 -14.49
C SER A 14 -10.98 -6.37 -14.86
N ASP A 15 -11.60 -6.21 -16.02
CA ASP A 15 -12.38 -5.02 -16.35
C ASP A 15 -13.60 -4.99 -15.41
N ALA A 16 -13.42 -4.54 -14.17
CA ALA A 16 -14.52 -3.97 -13.43
C ALA A 16 -14.75 -2.56 -13.99
N ALA A 17 -15.35 -2.52 -15.18
CA ALA A 17 -15.93 -1.30 -15.72
C ALA A 17 -17.10 -0.90 -14.81
N VAL A 18 -16.80 -0.19 -13.72
CA VAL A 18 -17.80 0.74 -13.17
C VAL A 18 -17.91 1.83 -14.23
N ARG A 19 -18.94 1.73 -15.06
CA ARG A 19 -19.07 2.45 -16.33
C ARG A 19 -19.04 3.99 -16.25
N ASP A 20 -18.96 4.60 -15.06
CA ASP A 20 -19.11 6.06 -14.88
C ASP A 20 -18.17 6.70 -13.85
N VAL A 21 -17.12 6.01 -13.35
CA VAL A 21 -16.19 6.61 -12.36
C VAL A 21 -14.97 7.21 -13.05
N VAL A 22 -14.96 8.54 -13.20
CA VAL A 22 -13.78 9.27 -13.68
C VAL A 22 -12.78 9.41 -12.52
N ALA A 23 -11.58 8.84 -12.68
CA ALA A 23 -10.53 8.91 -11.68
C ALA A 23 -9.15 9.26 -12.27
N ILE A 24 -8.35 9.99 -11.48
CA ILE A 24 -6.91 10.18 -11.75
C ILE A 24 -6.15 9.06 -11.08
N LYS A 25 -5.25 8.43 -11.83
CA LYS A 25 -4.24 7.50 -11.29
C LYS A 25 -2.87 8.18 -11.28
N SER A 26 -2.25 8.21 -10.11
CA SER A 26 -0.88 8.69 -9.91
C SER A 26 -0.01 7.58 -9.36
N LYS A 27 1.27 7.55 -9.73
CA LYS A 27 2.25 6.59 -9.21
C LYS A 27 3.66 7.18 -9.16
N ALA A 28 4.44 6.73 -8.21
CA ALA A 28 5.85 7.11 -8.04
C ALA A 28 6.61 5.97 -7.35
N VAL A 29 7.92 5.92 -7.54
CA VAL A 29 8.81 5.06 -6.76
C VAL A 29 9.80 5.96 -6.04
N LEU A 30 9.87 5.82 -4.73
CA LEU A 30 10.78 6.54 -3.85
C LEU A 30 11.83 5.56 -3.33
N THR A 31 13.00 6.07 -2.99
CA THR A 31 14.09 5.30 -2.39
C THR A 31 14.62 6.02 -1.15
N THR A 32 15.09 5.25 -0.17
CA THR A 32 15.70 5.79 1.05
C THR A 32 16.74 4.80 1.61
N PRO A 33 17.85 5.27 2.20
CA PRO A 33 18.79 4.39 2.90
C PRO A 33 18.24 3.83 4.22
N ASP A 34 17.16 4.42 4.75
CA ASP A 34 16.52 3.96 5.98
C ASP A 34 16.06 2.50 5.87
N SER A 35 16.09 1.76 6.99
CA SER A 35 15.54 0.40 7.06
C SER A 35 14.05 0.37 6.76
N ALA A 36 13.56 -0.79 6.28
CA ALA A 36 12.13 -0.93 5.98
C ALA A 36 11.29 -0.73 7.25
N GLU A 37 11.79 -1.20 8.40
CA GLU A 37 11.17 -1.01 9.72
C GLU A 37 11.05 0.47 10.08
N LYS A 38 12.13 1.25 9.91
CA LYS A 38 12.12 2.69 10.18
C LYS A 38 11.14 3.44 9.27
N VAL A 39 11.04 3.02 8.00
CA VAL A 39 10.03 3.54 7.06
C VAL A 39 8.62 3.21 7.53
N MET A 40 8.38 1.98 8.02
CA MET A 40 7.07 1.58 8.56
C MET A 40 6.70 2.37 9.80
N ASP A 41 7.63 2.59 10.73
CA ASP A 41 7.39 3.40 11.93
C ASP A 41 7.08 4.86 11.58
N PHE A 42 7.77 5.41 10.58
CA PHE A 42 7.44 6.72 10.03
C PHE A 42 6.00 6.77 9.51
N TYR A 43 5.56 5.80 8.71
CA TYR A 43 4.20 5.79 8.17
C TYR A 43 3.13 5.54 9.22
N ARG A 44 3.35 4.64 10.20
CA ARG A 44 2.44 4.44 11.34
C ARG A 44 2.22 5.73 12.11
N LYS A 45 3.32 6.41 12.46
CA LYS A 45 3.27 7.72 13.14
C LYS A 45 2.56 8.77 12.29
N LYS A 46 2.84 8.84 11.00
CA LYS A 46 2.22 9.81 10.08
C LYS A 46 0.72 9.58 9.91
N LEU A 47 0.29 8.33 9.92
CA LEU A 47 -1.11 7.94 9.76
C LEU A 47 -1.88 7.93 11.10
N ASN A 48 -1.16 7.99 12.22
CA ASN A 48 -1.66 7.85 13.58
C ASN A 48 -2.36 6.51 13.83
N VAL A 49 -1.67 5.42 13.48
CA VAL A 49 -2.19 4.06 13.62
C VAL A 49 -1.21 3.12 14.34
N ASP A 50 -1.73 2.06 14.92
CA ASP A 50 -0.96 0.96 15.50
C ASP A 50 -0.32 0.05 14.42
N ALA A 51 0.22 -1.11 14.83
CA ALA A 51 0.89 -2.04 13.93
C ALA A 51 -0.09 -2.72 12.95
N GLU A 52 -1.34 -2.87 13.36
CA GLU A 52 -2.46 -3.49 12.65
C GLU A 52 -3.22 -2.48 11.76
N GLY A 53 -2.95 -1.18 11.90
CA GLY A 53 -3.60 -0.10 11.14
C GLY A 53 -4.82 0.52 11.83
N ARG A 54 -5.06 0.24 13.12
CA ARG A 54 -6.14 0.84 13.91
C ARG A 54 -5.72 2.22 14.41
N ASN A 55 -6.64 3.19 14.45
CA ASN A 55 -6.29 4.55 14.83
C ASN A 55 -6.01 4.63 16.35
N LEU A 56 -4.96 5.36 16.73
CA LEU A 56 -4.52 5.45 18.13
C LEU A 56 -5.38 6.37 19.00
N ASP A 57 -6.15 7.28 18.37
CA ASP A 57 -7.02 8.24 19.07
C ASP A 57 -8.48 7.73 19.20
N GLU A 58 -8.78 6.51 18.75
CA GLU A 58 -10.13 5.94 18.87
C GLU A 58 -10.44 5.59 20.34
N GLN A 59 -11.35 6.34 20.96
CA GLN A 59 -11.96 5.92 22.22
C GLN A 59 -12.99 4.82 21.97
N GLU A 60 -12.91 3.75 22.76
CA GLU A 60 -13.81 2.61 22.68
C GLU A 60 -15.26 3.07 22.89
N GLY A 61 -16.11 2.91 21.86
CA GLY A 61 -17.53 3.28 21.89
C GLY A 61 -17.89 4.60 21.19
N GLU A 62 -16.91 5.37 20.70
CA GLU A 62 -17.20 6.54 19.86
C GLU A 62 -17.50 6.11 18.41
N ARG A 63 -18.59 6.65 17.84
CA ARG A 63 -18.96 6.34 16.45
C ARG A 63 -17.90 6.93 15.53
N ILE A 64 -17.02 6.07 15.03
CA ILE A 64 -15.91 6.40 14.12
C ILE A 64 -16.44 7.29 12.97
N THR A 65 -16.11 8.59 13.03
CA THR A 65 -16.47 9.59 12.00
C THR A 65 -15.37 9.78 10.95
N ILE A 66 -14.24 9.10 11.11
CA ILE A 66 -13.14 9.15 10.15
C ILE A 66 -13.54 8.45 8.85
N ASN A 67 -13.62 9.25 7.79
CA ASN A 67 -13.85 8.81 6.40
C ASN A 67 -12.60 8.12 5.80
N ARG A 68 -11.85 7.38 6.62
CA ARG A 68 -10.54 6.82 6.28
C ARG A 68 -10.33 5.47 6.98
N ALA A 69 -10.02 4.44 6.21
CA ALA A 69 -9.59 3.14 6.69
C ALA A 69 -8.13 2.89 6.29
N VAL A 70 -7.33 2.36 7.22
CA VAL A 70 -5.94 1.99 6.99
C VAL A 70 -5.79 0.50 7.20
N LEU A 71 -5.04 -0.16 6.32
CA LEU A 71 -4.64 -1.55 6.43
C LEU A 71 -3.13 -1.62 6.30
N ILE A 72 -2.47 -2.26 7.26
CA ILE A 72 -1.05 -2.57 7.21
C ILE A 72 -0.90 -4.09 7.16
N GLN A 73 -0.11 -4.58 6.21
CA GLN A 73 0.24 -5.99 6.10
C GLN A 73 1.76 -6.13 6.05
N ASP A 74 2.30 -6.97 6.93
CA ASP A 74 3.63 -7.54 6.76
C ASP A 74 3.49 -8.83 5.94
N VAL A 75 4.06 -8.81 4.73
CA VAL A 75 4.04 -9.94 3.79
C VAL A 75 5.44 -10.51 3.58
N SER A 76 6.38 -10.17 4.48
CA SER A 76 7.75 -10.70 4.45
C SER A 76 7.75 -12.22 4.67
N GLY A 77 6.81 -12.73 5.47
CA GLY A 77 6.73 -14.16 5.81
C GLY A 77 8.03 -14.67 6.43
N ASP A 78 8.49 -15.81 5.97
CA ASP A 78 9.75 -16.49 6.31
C ASP A 78 10.93 -16.07 5.41
N ARG A 79 10.75 -15.03 4.58
CA ARG A 79 11.80 -14.55 3.66
C ARG A 79 12.74 -13.60 4.39
N SER A 80 14.01 -13.62 3.98
CA SER A 80 15.00 -12.65 4.48
C SER A 80 14.75 -11.22 3.97
N SER A 81 13.96 -11.06 2.91
CA SER A 81 13.55 -9.76 2.40
C SER A 81 12.35 -9.20 3.15
N LYS A 82 12.36 -7.89 3.37
CA LYS A 82 11.25 -7.16 3.99
C LYS A 82 10.28 -6.66 2.93
N LEU A 83 9.00 -6.90 3.15
CA LEU A 83 7.93 -6.43 2.29
C LEU A 83 6.69 -6.09 3.12
N TYR A 84 6.28 -4.82 3.06
CA TYR A 84 5.10 -4.31 3.73
C TYR A 84 4.16 -3.65 2.72
N VAL A 85 2.87 -3.79 2.95
CA VAL A 85 1.81 -3.13 2.17
C VAL A 85 1.00 -2.26 3.10
N ILE A 86 0.84 -0.97 2.74
CA ILE A 86 -0.06 -0.05 3.42
C ILE A 86 -1.13 0.37 2.41
N ALA A 87 -2.39 0.09 2.71
CA ALA A 87 -3.53 0.58 1.96
C ALA A 87 -4.27 1.61 2.80
N ILE A 88 -4.55 2.77 2.20
CA ILE A 88 -5.29 3.87 2.81
C ILE A 88 -6.48 4.16 1.90
N ASN A 89 -7.68 3.87 2.39
CA ASN A 89 -8.91 4.10 1.66
C ASN A 89 -9.68 5.24 2.29
N GLU A 90 -10.07 6.20 1.47
CA GLU A 90 -10.97 7.27 1.81
C GLU A 90 -12.19 7.21 0.89
N LYS A 91 -13.23 7.98 1.21
CA LYS A 91 -14.49 7.97 0.46
C LYS A 91 -14.33 8.09 -1.07
N ARG A 92 -13.31 8.79 -1.55
CA ARG A 92 -13.08 9.06 -2.99
C ARG A 92 -11.63 8.84 -3.42
N SER A 93 -10.82 8.25 -2.56
CA SER A 93 -9.41 8.03 -2.85
C SER A 93 -8.94 6.70 -2.29
N SER A 94 -7.99 6.08 -2.97
CA SER A 94 -7.30 4.89 -2.49
C SER A 94 -5.81 5.08 -2.73
N THR A 95 -5.01 4.96 -1.68
CA THR A 95 -3.56 5.06 -1.74
C THR A 95 -2.95 3.74 -1.31
N THR A 96 -2.01 3.24 -2.10
CA THR A 96 -1.23 2.06 -1.76
C THR A 96 0.24 2.41 -1.71
N LEU A 97 0.89 2.02 -0.62
CA LEU A 97 2.35 2.02 -0.47
C LEU A 97 2.81 0.57 -0.37
N VAL A 98 3.84 0.23 -1.16
CA VAL A 98 4.56 -1.05 -1.03
C VAL A 98 5.98 -0.71 -0.64
N VAL A 99 6.35 -1.04 0.59
CA VAL A 99 7.69 -0.82 1.14
C VAL A 99 8.45 -2.12 1.03
N SER A 100 9.58 -2.13 0.33
CA SER A 100 10.39 -3.33 0.16
C SER A 100 11.87 -3.05 0.36
N ARG A 101 12.55 -4.00 1.01
CA ARG A 101 14.00 -4.02 1.10
C ARG A 101 14.47 -5.47 0.94
N PRO A 102 15.12 -5.80 -0.19
CA PRO A 102 15.75 -7.10 -0.37
C PRO A 102 16.84 -7.34 0.68
N ASP A 103 17.11 -8.60 0.99
CA ASP A 103 18.20 -8.97 1.88
C ASP A 103 19.55 -8.57 1.28
N GLY A 104 20.44 -8.07 2.14
CA GLY A 104 21.74 -7.51 1.74
C GLY A 104 21.68 -6.16 0.99
N ASP A 105 20.50 -5.60 0.74
CA ASP A 105 20.36 -4.29 0.09
C ASP A 105 20.46 -3.15 1.11
N ASP A 106 21.11 -2.05 0.73
CA ASP A 106 21.28 -0.86 1.58
C ASP A 106 20.14 0.17 1.41
N VAL A 107 19.30 -0.03 0.38
CA VAL A 107 18.21 0.88 0.00
C VAL A 107 16.83 0.23 0.14
N THR A 108 15.94 0.91 0.86
CA THR A 108 14.50 0.62 0.86
C THR A 108 13.83 1.31 -0.32
N ARG A 109 12.96 0.59 -1.03
CA ARG A 109 12.13 1.09 -2.13
C ARG A 109 10.69 1.22 -1.66
N ILE A 110 10.03 2.31 -2.05
CA ILE A 110 8.64 2.57 -1.71
C ILE A 110 7.89 2.85 -3.01
N ALA A 111 7.11 1.87 -3.48
CA ALA A 111 6.20 2.08 -4.58
C ALA A 111 4.92 2.71 -4.06
N TRP A 112 4.58 3.90 -4.56
CA TRP A 112 3.35 4.62 -4.24
C TRP A 112 2.42 4.61 -5.43
N SER A 113 1.14 4.39 -5.16
CA SER A 113 0.07 4.63 -6.12
C SER A 113 -1.13 5.27 -5.43
N ASN A 114 -1.83 6.14 -6.15
CA ASN A 114 -3.05 6.76 -5.70
C ASN A 114 -4.07 6.77 -6.83
N TYR A 115 -5.30 6.42 -6.47
CA TYR A 115 -6.49 6.57 -7.29
C TYR A 115 -7.35 7.63 -6.62
N ARG A 116 -7.77 8.63 -7.38
CA ARG A 116 -8.64 9.70 -6.88
C ARG A 116 -9.80 9.92 -7.84
N GLN A 117 -11.02 9.73 -7.36
CA GLN A 117 -12.24 10.04 -8.10
C GLN A 117 -12.37 11.57 -8.27
N LEU A 118 -12.65 12.02 -9.49
CA LEU A 118 -12.77 13.44 -9.85
C LEU A 118 -14.17 14.00 -9.57
N SER A 119 -15.21 13.19 -9.75
CA SER A 119 -16.60 13.59 -9.56
C SER A 119 -17.42 12.41 -9.00
N PRO A 120 -18.37 12.65 -8.07
CA PRO A 120 -19.28 11.61 -7.59
C PRO A 120 -20.16 11.04 -8.70
#